data_AF-A0A848W569-F1
#
_entry.id   AF-A0A848W569-F1
#
_cell.length_a   1.000
_cell.length_b   1.000
_cell.length_c   1.000
_cell.angle_alpha   90.00
_cell.angle_beta   90.00
_cell.angle_gamma   90.00
#
_symmetry.space_group_name_H-M   'P 1'
#
loop_
_entity.id
_entity.type
_entity.pdbx_description
1 polymer ?
#
loop_
_entity_poly.entity_id
_entity_poly.type
_entity_poly.pdbx_seq_one_letter_code
_entity_poly.pdbx_strand_id
1 'polypeptide(L)'
;MSKDGAVAGYDSGEFFCEIFGRPKGRGLGHTRRVRERLAQLEISQLRDRSRGAERELFNLGITFTVYTDREAIDRILPFDVIPRLLSSKDWEIIDSGVKQRVAALNLFLYDIYHDEKILKDGIVPRELVLG
;
A
#
# COMPACT_ATOMS: atom_id res chain seq x y z
N MET A 1 -11.45 8.32 -28.75
CA MET A 1 -10.91 7.61 -27.57
C MET A 1 -11.76 6.36 -27.41
N SER A 2 -11.13 5.18 -27.34
CA SER A 2 -11.85 3.90 -27.29
C SER A 2 -12.79 3.87 -26.09
N LYS A 3 -14.02 3.38 -26.27
CA LYS A 3 -15.02 3.25 -25.20
C LYS A 3 -14.76 2.04 -24.28
N ASP A 4 -13.72 1.26 -24.56
CA ASP A 4 -13.48 -0.07 -23.95
C ASP A 4 -12.21 -0.14 -23.07
N GLY A 5 -11.50 0.98 -22.86
CA GLY A 5 -10.29 0.99 -22.03
C GLY A 5 -10.53 0.48 -20.60
N ALA A 6 -9.49 -0.02 -19.93
CA ALA A 6 -9.59 -0.73 -18.65
C ALA A 6 -10.18 0.10 -17.49
N VAL A 7 -10.23 1.42 -17.68
CA VAL A 7 -10.81 2.40 -16.74
C VAL A 7 -12.03 3.10 -17.31
N ALA A 8 -12.57 2.63 -18.45
CA ALA A 8 -13.77 3.18 -19.05
C ALA A 8 -14.97 2.94 -18.11
N GLY A 9 -15.68 4.01 -17.79
CA GLY A 9 -16.82 3.97 -16.86
C GLY A 9 -16.42 3.86 -15.38
N TYR A 10 -15.14 3.95 -15.03
CA TYR A 10 -14.73 4.02 -13.63
C TYR A 10 -15.20 5.33 -12.99
N ASP A 11 -15.96 5.22 -11.90
CA ASP A 11 -16.39 6.33 -11.07
C ASP A 11 -15.94 6.08 -9.62
N SER A 12 -15.15 7.01 -9.07
CA SER A 12 -14.67 6.93 -7.68
C SER A 12 -15.72 7.41 -6.67
N GLY A 13 -16.90 7.88 -7.12
CA GLY A 13 -17.88 8.52 -6.24
C GLY A 13 -17.26 9.69 -5.49
N GLU A 14 -17.59 9.87 -4.21
CA GLU A 14 -17.04 10.98 -3.41
C GLU A 14 -15.62 10.74 -2.87
N PHE A 15 -15.07 9.54 -3.10
CA PHE A 15 -13.79 9.13 -2.53
C PHE A 15 -12.60 9.67 -3.33
N PHE A 16 -11.46 9.79 -2.66
CA PHE A 16 -10.19 10.10 -3.31
C PHE A 16 -9.67 8.84 -4.02
N CYS A 17 -9.34 8.96 -5.31
CA CYS A 17 -8.63 7.93 -6.06
C CYS A 17 -7.18 8.36 -6.32
N GLU A 18 -6.23 7.47 -6.12
CA GLU A 18 -4.80 7.71 -6.34
C GLU A 18 -4.45 7.99 -7.81
N ILE A 19 -5.27 7.52 -8.74
CA ILE A 19 -5.07 7.73 -10.18
C ILE A 19 -5.81 8.99 -10.65
N PHE A 20 -7.05 9.19 -10.22
CA PHE A 20 -7.95 10.24 -10.75
C PHE A 20 -8.10 11.47 -9.85
N GLY A 21 -7.67 11.39 -8.59
CA GLY A 21 -7.89 12.41 -7.58
C GLY A 21 -9.32 12.40 -7.03
N ARG A 22 -9.77 13.55 -6.51
CA ARG A 22 -11.19 13.76 -6.17
C ARG A 22 -11.97 14.18 -7.43
N PRO A 23 -13.24 13.79 -7.60
CA PRO A 23 -14.03 14.10 -8.81
C PRO A 23 -14.10 15.58 -9.18
N LYS A 24 -14.11 16.48 -8.18
CA LYS A 24 -14.14 17.94 -8.34
C LYS A 24 -12.82 18.63 -7.93
N GLY A 25 -11.77 17.84 -7.71
CA GLY A 25 -10.46 18.34 -7.30
C GLY A 25 -9.61 18.77 -8.48
N ARG A 26 -8.48 19.46 -8.19
CA ARG A 26 -7.42 19.63 -9.19
C ARG A 26 -6.88 18.24 -9.58
N GLY A 27 -6.77 17.98 -10.88
CA GLY A 27 -6.29 16.70 -11.38
C GLY A 27 -4.85 16.40 -10.95
N LEU A 28 -4.55 15.11 -10.76
CA LEU A 28 -3.21 14.64 -10.37
C LEU A 28 -2.29 14.61 -11.59
N GLY A 29 -1.50 15.67 -11.79
CA GLY A 29 -0.60 15.77 -12.95
C GLY A 29 0.43 14.63 -13.03
N HIS A 30 0.89 14.14 -11.88
CA HIS A 30 1.88 13.07 -11.79
C HIS A 30 1.37 11.70 -12.30
N THR A 31 0.05 11.49 -12.35
CA THR A 31 -0.55 10.21 -12.77
C THR A 31 -0.84 10.16 -14.27
N ARG A 32 -0.65 11.27 -15.01
CA ARG A 32 -1.05 11.42 -16.41
C ARG A 32 -0.58 10.28 -17.31
N ARG A 33 0.72 9.94 -17.28
CA ARG A 33 1.29 8.89 -18.13
C ARG A 33 0.65 7.52 -17.89
N VAL A 34 0.38 7.19 -16.63
CA VAL A 34 -0.24 5.92 -16.25
C VAL A 34 -1.70 5.89 -16.69
N ARG A 35 -2.44 7.00 -16.51
CA ARG A 35 -3.82 7.12 -17.02
C ARG A 35 -3.90 6.93 -18.53
N GLU A 36 -3.03 7.61 -19.28
CA GLU A 36 -2.97 7.49 -20.74
C GLU A 36 -2.67 6.04 -21.16
N ARG A 37 -1.78 5.34 -20.44
CA ARG A 37 -1.49 3.94 -20.70
C ARG A 37 -2.66 3.01 -20.37
N LEU A 38 -3.30 3.19 -19.22
CA LEU A 38 -4.44 2.37 -18.80
C LEU A 38 -5.65 2.56 -19.73
N ALA A 39 -5.85 3.77 -20.27
CA ALA A 39 -6.91 4.05 -21.23
C ALA A 39 -6.72 3.34 -22.58
N GLN A 40 -5.53 2.81 -22.86
CA GLN A 40 -5.20 2.06 -24.08
C GLN A 40 -5.19 0.54 -23.87
N LEU A 41 -5.39 0.07 -22.64
CA LEU A 41 -5.39 -1.35 -22.30
C LEU A 41 -6.80 -1.85 -22.07
N GLU A 42 -7.06 -3.10 -22.44
CA GLU A 42 -8.29 -3.81 -22.12
C GLU A 42 -8.14 -4.55 -20.78
N ILE A 43 -9.26 -4.84 -20.09
CA ILE A 43 -9.23 -5.61 -18.82
C ILE A 43 -8.61 -7.00 -19.02
N SER A 44 -8.84 -7.64 -20.17
CA SER A 44 -8.26 -8.94 -20.51
C SER A 44 -6.72 -8.89 -20.52
N GLN A 45 -6.15 -7.84 -21.10
CA GLN A 45 -4.70 -7.64 -21.15
C GLN A 45 -4.08 -7.45 -19.76
N LEU A 46 -4.79 -6.78 -18.84
CA LEU A 46 -4.35 -6.66 -17.45
C LEU A 46 -4.39 -8.02 -16.72
N ARG A 47 -5.44 -8.81 -16.94
CA ARG A 47 -5.54 -10.17 -16.37
C ARG A 47 -4.43 -11.09 -16.87
N ASP A 48 -4.09 -11.01 -18.15
CA ASP A 48 -3.01 -11.81 -18.73
C ASP A 48 -1.64 -11.42 -18.16
N ARG A 49 -1.41 -10.11 -17.94
CA ARG A 49 -0.22 -9.62 -17.23
C ARG A 49 -0.16 -10.11 -15.78
N SER A 50 -1.29 -10.12 -15.07
CA SER A 50 -1.37 -10.59 -13.68
C SER A 50 -0.94 -12.06 -13.59
N ARG A 51 -1.52 -12.90 -14.44
CA ARG A 51 -1.15 -14.33 -14.53
C ARG A 51 0.30 -14.54 -14.94
N GLY A 52 0.82 -13.68 -15.82
CA GLY A 52 2.24 -13.69 -16.21
C GLY A 52 3.15 -13.41 -15.02
N ALA A 53 2.88 -12.34 -14.28
CA ALA A 53 3.63 -11.96 -13.10
C ALA A 53 3.55 -13.01 -11.99
N GLU A 54 2.37 -13.59 -11.73
CA GLU A 54 2.22 -14.67 -10.76
C GLU A 54 3.10 -15.88 -11.10
N ARG A 55 3.12 -16.33 -12.37
CA ARG A 55 4.00 -17.42 -12.80
C ARG A 55 5.47 -17.07 -12.61
N GLU A 56 5.86 -15.83 -12.90
CA GLU A 56 7.24 -15.36 -12.71
C GLU A 56 7.63 -15.37 -11.23
N LEU A 57 6.77 -14.83 -10.36
CA LEU A 57 6.97 -14.85 -8.90
C LEU A 57 7.12 -16.28 -8.37
N PHE A 58 6.29 -17.22 -8.86
CA PHE A 58 6.42 -18.63 -8.51
C PHE A 58 7.76 -19.22 -8.94
N ASN A 59 8.17 -18.98 -10.18
CA ASN A 59 9.43 -19.49 -10.73
C ASN A 59 10.66 -18.90 -10.01
N LEU A 60 10.55 -17.68 -9.47
CA LEU A 60 11.57 -17.04 -8.65
C LEU A 60 11.56 -17.51 -7.18
N GLY A 61 10.64 -18.38 -6.79
CA GLY A 61 10.49 -18.85 -5.41
C GLY A 61 9.93 -17.78 -4.45
N ILE A 62 9.26 -16.75 -4.98
CA ILE A 62 8.60 -15.71 -4.19
C ILE A 62 7.22 -16.24 -3.77
N THR A 63 7.24 -17.18 -2.83
CA THR A 63 6.06 -17.86 -2.28
C THR A 63 5.99 -17.67 -0.76
N PHE A 64 4.80 -17.90 -0.21
CA PHE A 64 4.57 -18.01 1.22
C PHE A 64 3.89 -19.34 1.52
N THR A 65 4.27 -19.96 2.63
CA THR A 65 3.70 -21.23 3.06
C THR A 65 2.41 -20.98 3.82
N VAL A 66 1.30 -21.51 3.30
CA VAL A 66 0.02 -21.52 4.00
C VAL A 66 -0.11 -22.85 4.73
N TYR A 67 -0.21 -22.78 6.06
CA TYR A 67 -0.56 -23.92 6.88
C TYR A 67 -2.07 -24.10 6.87
N THR A 68 -2.55 -25.17 6.25
CA THR A 68 -3.91 -25.67 6.43
C THR A 68 -3.87 -26.88 7.36
N ASP A 69 -5.00 -27.27 7.96
CA ASP A 69 -5.07 -28.27 9.04
C ASP A 69 -4.34 -29.61 8.79
N ARG A 70 -3.96 -29.92 7.54
CA ARG A 70 -3.20 -31.13 7.19
C ARG A 70 -2.11 -30.97 6.12
N GLU A 71 -1.96 -29.80 5.48
CA GLU A 71 -0.96 -29.60 4.41
C GLU A 71 -0.38 -28.18 4.44
N ALA A 72 0.94 -28.12 4.25
CA ALA A 72 1.66 -26.89 3.95
C ALA A 72 1.69 -26.71 2.42
N ILE A 73 1.00 -25.68 1.93
CA ILE A 73 0.90 -25.40 0.49
C ILE A 73 1.59 -24.07 0.23
N ASP A 74 2.56 -24.07 -0.69
CA ASP A 74 3.18 -22.85 -1.15
C ASP A 74 2.24 -22.09 -2.09
N ARG A 75 2.01 -20.81 -1.78
CA ARG A 75 1.20 -19.90 -2.58
C ARG A 75 1.97 -18.65 -2.94
N ILE A 76 1.61 -18.04 -4.05
CA ILE A 76 2.12 -16.73 -4.45
C ILE A 76 1.22 -15.68 -3.81
N LEU A 77 1.80 -14.58 -3.32
CA LEU A 77 1.01 -13.42 -2.92
C LEU A 77 0.24 -12.89 -4.14
N PRO A 78 -1.07 -12.63 -4.03
CA PRO A 78 -1.83 -12.04 -5.13
C PRO A 78 -1.12 -10.80 -5.65
N PHE A 79 -0.89 -10.74 -6.95
CA PHE A 79 -0.15 -9.65 -7.57
C PHE A 79 -1.11 -8.70 -8.29
N ASP A 80 -0.99 -7.39 -8.00
CA ASP A 80 -1.72 -6.35 -8.73
C ASP A 80 -0.80 -5.70 -9.77
N VAL A 81 -1.26 -5.71 -11.03
CA VAL A 81 -0.54 -5.08 -12.16
C VAL A 81 -0.76 -3.58 -12.26
N ILE A 82 -1.71 -3.03 -11.51
CA ILE A 82 -1.97 -1.59 -11.44
C ILE A 82 -1.18 -1.03 -10.25
N PRO A 83 -0.14 -0.20 -10.50
CA PRO A 83 0.65 0.34 -9.42
C PRO A 83 -0.15 1.38 -8.61
N ARG A 84 0.05 1.39 -7.30
CA ARG A 84 -0.41 2.49 -6.45
C ARG A 84 0.52 3.69 -6.63
N LEU A 85 0.01 4.77 -7.21
CA LEU A 85 0.79 5.95 -7.57
C LEU A 85 0.96 6.87 -6.36
N LEU A 86 2.19 7.31 -6.13
CA LEU A 86 2.56 8.32 -5.13
C LEU A 86 3.41 9.38 -5.82
N SER A 87 3.14 10.65 -5.56
CA SER A 87 4.04 11.71 -6.03
C SER A 87 5.30 11.78 -5.18
N SER A 88 6.37 12.38 -5.71
CA SER A 88 7.60 12.58 -4.93
C SER A 88 7.34 13.37 -3.65
N LYS A 89 6.46 14.37 -3.71
CA LYS A 89 6.07 15.20 -2.56
C LYS A 89 5.32 14.39 -1.51
N ASP A 90 4.41 13.51 -1.93
CA ASP A 90 3.70 12.63 -0.99
C ASP A 90 4.69 11.66 -0.32
N TRP A 91 5.63 11.12 -1.10
CA TRP A 91 6.64 10.20 -0.60
C TRP A 91 7.60 10.86 0.39
N GLU A 92 8.04 12.09 0.15
CA GLU A 92 8.90 12.84 1.08
C GLU A 92 8.25 13.02 2.46
N ILE A 93 6.94 13.27 2.50
CA ILE A 93 6.18 13.39 3.75
C ILE A 93 6.05 12.03 4.43
N ILE A 94 5.73 10.98 3.68
CA ILE A 94 5.58 9.61 4.22
C ILE A 94 6.92 9.12 4.78
N ASP A 95 8.01 9.24 4.03
CA ASP A 95 9.34 8.77 4.42
C ASP A 95 9.82 9.45 5.70
N SER A 96 9.71 10.78 5.78
CA SER A 96 10.10 11.53 6.97
C SER A 96 9.21 11.21 8.18
N GLY A 97 7.90 11.12 7.99
CA GLY A 97 6.95 10.79 9.05
C GLY A 97 7.12 9.37 9.60
N VAL A 98 7.37 8.39 8.73
CA VAL A 98 7.63 7.00 9.15
C VAL A 98 8.92 6.92 9.97
N LYS A 99 10.01 7.57 9.53
CA LYS A 99 11.29 7.61 10.28
C LYS A 99 11.11 8.25 11.65
N GLN A 100 10.42 9.38 11.73
CA GLN A 100 10.11 10.04 13.00
C GLN A 100 9.32 9.11 13.94
N ARG A 101 8.26 8.46 13.42
CA ARG A 101 7.40 7.59 14.23
C ARG A 101 8.14 6.35 14.73
N VAL A 102 8.96 5.72 13.89
CA VAL A 102 9.77 4.57 14.29
C VAL A 102 10.77 4.97 15.38
N ALA A 103 11.43 6.13 15.24
CA ALA A 103 12.35 6.63 16.27
C ALA A 103 11.64 6.85 17.61
N ALA A 104 10.46 7.48 17.60
CA ALA A 104 9.66 7.71 18.81
C ALA A 104 9.21 6.38 19.45
N LEU A 105 8.75 5.42 18.65
CA LEU A 105 8.35 4.10 19.15
C LEU A 105 9.51 3.33 19.76
N ASN A 106 10.70 3.36 19.15
CA ASN A 106 11.89 2.71 19.70
C ASN A 106 12.31 3.34 21.04
N LEU A 107 12.30 4.67 21.14
CA LEU A 107 12.61 5.37 22.39
C LEU A 107 11.56 5.09 23.46
N PHE A 108 10.28 5.04 23.08
CA PHE A 108 9.19 4.67 23.98
C PHE A 108 9.39 3.26 24.53
N LEU A 109 9.62 2.27 23.66
CA LEU A 109 9.87 0.89 24.09
C LEU A 109 11.09 0.81 25.02
N TYR A 110 12.17 1.50 24.66
CA TYR A 110 13.36 1.55 25.52
C TYR A 110 13.02 2.14 26.90
N ASP A 111 12.30 3.25 26.96
CA ASP A 111 11.92 3.89 28.23
C ASP A 111 11.04 2.97 29.09
N ILE A 112 10.02 2.33 28.51
CA ILE A 112 9.13 1.41 29.23
C ILE A 112 9.88 0.22 29.84
N TYR A 113 10.88 -0.34 29.14
CA TYR A 113 11.65 -1.46 29.67
C TYR A 113 12.82 -1.06 30.59
N HIS A 114 12.98 0.24 30.90
CA HIS A 114 14.07 0.75 31.74
C HIS A 114 13.58 1.79 32.75
N ASP A 115 13.68 3.08 32.41
CA ASP A 115 13.52 4.17 33.38
C ASP A 115 12.06 4.58 33.59
N GLU A 116 11.14 4.15 32.72
CA GLU A 116 9.72 4.47 32.74
C GLU A 116 9.43 5.97 32.91
N LYS A 117 10.25 6.84 32.31
CA LYS A 117 10.15 8.30 32.48
C LYS A 117 8.79 8.81 32.00
N ILE A 118 8.32 8.35 30.84
CA ILE A 118 7.04 8.77 30.27
C ILE A 118 5.83 8.41 31.17
N LEU A 119 5.95 7.36 31.98
CA LEU A 119 4.96 6.96 32.97
C LEU A 119 5.09 7.77 34.27
N LYS A 120 6.32 8.00 34.73
CA LYS A 120 6.62 8.82 35.91
C LYS A 120 6.19 10.27 35.71
N ASP A 121 6.33 10.78 34.49
CA ASP A 121 5.91 12.12 34.08
C ASP A 121 4.39 12.20 33.80
N GLY A 122 3.68 11.07 33.81
CA GLY A 122 2.22 11.01 33.65
C GLY A 122 1.71 11.32 32.24
N ILE A 123 2.58 11.36 31.23
CA ILE A 123 2.20 11.59 29.83
C ILE A 123 1.45 10.39 29.26
N VAL A 124 1.90 9.17 29.60
CA VAL A 124 1.18 7.93 29.29
C VAL A 124 0.69 7.32 30.61
N PRO A 125 -0.62 7.04 30.75
CA PRO A 125 -1.16 6.38 31.93
C PRO A 125 -0.55 4.99 32.15
N ARG A 126 -0.18 4.67 33.39
CA ARG A 126 0.49 3.41 33.75
C ARG A 126 -0.36 2.18 33.47
N GLU A 127 -1.66 2.29 33.73
CA GLU A 127 -2.66 1.26 33.53
C GLU A 127 -2.77 0.81 32.06
N LEU A 128 -2.44 1.69 31.09
CA LEU A 128 -2.46 1.33 29.67
C LEU A 128 -1.27 0.44 29.26
N VAL A 129 -0.22 0.39 30.10
CA VAL A 129 1.03 -0.32 29.79
C VAL A 129 1.21 -1.54 30.68
N LEU A 130 0.94 -1.42 31.98
CA LEU A 130 1.26 -2.45 32.96
C LEU A 130 0.08 -3.38 33.32
N GLY A 131 -1.15 -3.00 33.01
CA GLY A 131 -2.37 -3.74 33.37
C GLY A 131 -2.84 -3.48 34.79
#